data_AF-A0A4Q3J796-F1
#
_entry.id   AF-A0A4Q3J796-F1
#
_cell.length_a   1.000
_cell.length_b   1.000
_cell.length_c   1.000
_cell.angle_alpha   90.00
_cell.angle_beta   90.00
_cell.angle_gamma   90.00
#
_symmetry.space_group_name_H-M   'P 1'
#
loop_
_entity.id
_entity.type
_entity.pdbx_description
1 polymer ?
#
loop_
_entity_poly.entity_id
_entity_poly.type
_entity_poly.pdbx_seq_one_letter_code
_entity_poly.pdbx_strand_id
1 'polypeptide(L)'
;MRTFFSACLLTLGGLLAVTPAAASPIYPSVIASELGLSEGPACTICHTDDDGGPGTVTRPFGVGAMKRGLDGGADSNKLREVLGIYKLEGSAVDTDKDGVGDYDELLAGTDPNVAPGGVDPGTVDPPEYGCSASSAPSGGGRGG
;
A
#
# COMPACT_ATOMS: atom_id res chain seq x y z
N MET A 1 39.43 30.64 49.98
CA MET A 1 38.37 30.76 48.95
C MET A 1 38.23 29.43 48.26
N ARG A 2 37.06 28.80 48.29
CA ARG A 2 36.77 27.50 47.65
C ARG A 2 35.91 27.73 46.43
N THR A 3 36.41 27.31 45.28
CA THR A 3 35.72 27.26 43.98
C THR A 3 34.71 26.12 43.99
N PHE A 4 33.48 26.39 43.52
CA PHE A 4 32.49 25.36 43.22
C PHE A 4 32.12 25.46 41.74
N PHE A 5 32.53 24.44 40.99
CA PHE A 5 32.02 24.09 39.67
C PHE A 5 30.53 23.73 39.80
N SER A 6 29.67 24.27 38.94
CA SER A 6 28.36 23.67 38.69
C SER A 6 27.99 23.87 37.22
N ALA A 7 28.24 22.83 36.44
CA ALA A 7 27.76 22.67 35.08
C ALA A 7 26.27 22.32 35.13
N CYS A 8 25.40 23.28 34.80
CA CYS A 8 23.99 23.00 34.57
C CYS A 8 23.83 22.66 33.08
N LEU A 9 24.03 21.38 32.75
CA LEU A 9 23.79 20.82 31.42
C LEU A 9 22.26 20.73 31.21
N LEU A 10 21.67 21.75 30.59
CA LEU A 10 20.28 21.71 30.14
C LEU A 10 20.18 20.79 28.91
N THR A 11 19.89 19.52 29.12
CA THR A 11 19.54 18.58 28.05
C THR A 11 18.17 18.95 27.48
N LEU A 12 18.17 19.66 26.36
CA LEU A 12 16.99 19.93 25.54
C LEU A 12 16.62 18.64 24.79
N GLY A 13 15.85 17.76 25.43
CA GLY A 13 15.31 16.55 24.80
C GLY A 13 14.12 16.90 23.91
N GLY A 14 14.36 17.10 22.61
CA GLY A 14 13.30 17.27 21.61
C GLY A 14 12.60 15.94 21.34
N LEU A 15 11.29 15.86 21.61
CA LEU A 15 10.43 14.78 21.14
C LEU A 15 10.33 14.88 19.60
N LEU A 16 11.01 13.98 18.89
CA LEU A 16 10.71 13.73 17.49
C LEU A 16 9.42 12.91 17.46
N ALA A 17 8.30 13.56 17.16
CA ALA A 17 7.06 12.86 16.84
C ALA A 17 7.28 12.11 15.51
N VAL A 18 7.46 10.79 15.59
CA VAL A 18 7.36 9.92 14.42
C VAL A 18 5.89 9.90 14.03
N THR A 19 5.55 10.59 12.94
CA THR A 19 4.27 10.37 12.28
C THR A 19 4.34 9.02 11.57
N PRO A 20 3.41 8.09 11.82
CA PRO A 20 3.33 6.88 11.00
C PRO A 20 3.16 7.30 9.55
N ALA A 21 3.98 6.77 8.62
CA ALA A 21 3.66 6.92 7.21
C ALA A 21 2.40 6.11 6.94
N ALA A 22 1.48 6.65 6.16
CA ALA A 22 0.25 6.00 5.71
C ALA A 22 0.23 5.99 4.19
N ALA A 23 -0.69 5.22 3.59
CA ALA A 23 -1.02 5.37 2.19
C ALA A 23 -1.42 6.83 1.89
N SER A 24 -1.07 7.32 0.71
CA SER A 24 -1.35 8.71 0.35
C SER A 24 -2.84 8.89 0.07
N PRO A 25 -3.57 9.69 0.86
CA PRO A 25 -5.01 9.87 0.66
C PRO A 25 -5.32 10.66 -0.62
N ILE A 26 -4.34 11.36 -1.19
CA ILE A 26 -4.54 12.16 -2.40
C ILE A 26 -4.29 11.37 -3.68
N TYR A 27 -3.50 10.29 -3.64
CA TYR A 27 -3.09 9.57 -4.84
C TYR A 27 -4.26 8.95 -5.62
N PRO A 28 -5.28 8.32 -4.99
CA PRO A 28 -6.44 7.81 -5.72
C PRO A 28 -7.12 8.89 -6.58
N SER A 29 -7.32 10.10 -6.03
CA SER A 29 -7.93 11.21 -6.77
C SER A 29 -7.05 11.77 -7.89
N VAL A 30 -5.72 11.76 -7.71
CA VAL A 30 -4.78 12.15 -8.77
C VAL A 30 -4.81 11.14 -9.90
N ILE A 31 -4.77 9.84 -9.59
CA ILE A 31 -4.86 8.76 -10.58
C ILE A 31 -6.17 8.89 -11.36
N ALA A 32 -7.31 9.03 -10.67
CA ALA A 32 -8.60 9.22 -11.32
C ALA A 32 -8.61 10.42 -12.27
N SER A 33 -8.05 11.55 -11.84
CA SER A 33 -7.98 12.76 -12.67
C SER A 33 -7.08 12.60 -13.90
N GLU A 34 -5.94 11.92 -13.79
CA GLU A 34 -5.01 11.74 -14.91
C GLU A 34 -5.50 10.73 -15.95
N LEU A 35 -6.28 9.73 -15.50
CA LEU A 35 -6.84 8.68 -16.36
C LEU A 35 -8.27 8.98 -16.81
N GLY A 36 -8.91 10.02 -16.27
CA GLY A 36 -10.30 10.36 -16.58
C GLY A 36 -11.32 9.37 -16.00
N LEU A 37 -11.00 8.74 -14.86
CA LEU A 37 -11.86 7.78 -14.18
C LEU A 37 -12.90 8.49 -13.31
N SER A 38 -14.03 7.82 -13.05
CA SER A 38 -15.07 8.34 -12.15
C SER A 38 -14.68 8.22 -10.68
N GLU A 39 -13.78 7.28 -10.35
CA GLU A 39 -13.29 7.01 -9.00
C GLU A 39 -11.81 6.61 -9.07
N GLY A 40 -11.08 6.86 -7.98
CA GLY A 40 -9.69 6.44 -7.84
C GLY A 40 -9.57 4.98 -7.42
N PRO A 41 -8.48 4.29 -7.79
CA PRO A 41 -8.25 2.93 -7.32
C PRO A 41 -8.00 2.89 -5.81
N ALA A 42 -8.19 1.71 -5.21
CA ALA A 42 -7.86 1.45 -3.81
C ALA A 42 -6.35 1.63 -3.54
N CYS A 43 -5.97 1.89 -2.30
CA CYS A 43 -4.57 2.04 -1.92
C CYS A 43 -3.77 0.73 -2.10
N THR A 44 -4.48 -0.40 -2.13
CA THR A 44 -3.96 -1.75 -2.35
C THR A 44 -3.34 -1.98 -3.73
N ILE A 45 -3.50 -1.06 -4.71
CA ILE A 45 -2.73 -1.17 -5.98
C ILE A 45 -1.24 -0.89 -5.76
N CYS A 46 -0.90 -0.12 -4.72
CA CYS A 46 0.47 0.20 -4.35
C CYS A 46 0.90 -0.54 -3.08
N HIS A 47 -0.02 -0.66 -2.13
CA HIS A 47 0.24 -1.13 -0.78
C HIS A 47 -0.28 -2.56 -0.53
N THR A 48 0.18 -3.21 0.53
CA THR A 48 -0.37 -4.49 1.00
C THR A 48 -1.84 -4.39 1.40
N ASP A 49 -2.22 -3.24 1.98
CA ASP A 49 -3.51 -2.91 2.57
C ASP A 49 -3.80 -1.40 2.37
N ASP A 50 -5.00 -0.96 2.78
CA ASP A 50 -5.41 0.44 2.61
C ASP A 50 -4.77 1.42 3.61
N ASP A 51 -4.28 0.93 4.75
CA ASP A 51 -3.62 1.78 5.75
C ASP A 51 -2.25 2.25 5.25
N GLY A 52 -1.55 1.37 4.51
CA GLY A 52 -0.24 1.62 3.93
C GLY A 52 0.85 1.85 4.98
N GLY A 53 1.85 2.67 4.62
CA GLY A 53 2.97 3.00 5.50
C GLY A 53 4.30 2.34 5.18
N PRO A 54 5.32 2.48 6.05
CA PRO A 54 6.68 2.08 5.72
C PRO A 54 6.75 0.58 5.43
N GLY A 55 7.29 0.21 4.26
CA GLY A 55 7.47 -1.19 3.86
C GLY A 55 6.21 -1.89 3.34
N THR A 56 5.07 -1.20 3.25
CA THR A 56 3.83 -1.78 2.68
C THR A 56 3.75 -1.66 1.16
N VAL A 57 4.61 -0.84 0.52
CA VAL A 57 4.68 -0.75 -0.95
C VAL A 57 5.37 -2.00 -1.51
N THR A 58 4.62 -3.09 -1.60
CA THR A 58 5.13 -4.41 -2.04
C THR A 58 4.49 -4.87 -3.35
N ARG A 59 3.42 -4.21 -3.77
CA ARG A 59 2.70 -4.54 -5.01
C ARG A 59 3.58 -4.22 -6.21
N PRO A 60 3.55 -5.04 -7.28
CA PRO A 60 4.27 -4.77 -8.52
C PRO A 60 4.18 -3.31 -8.95
N PHE A 61 2.96 -2.79 -9.19
CA PHE A 61 2.72 -1.42 -9.61
C PHE A 61 3.38 -0.38 -8.67
N GLY A 62 3.15 -0.49 -7.36
CA GLY A 62 3.73 0.40 -6.36
C GLY A 62 5.26 0.36 -6.33
N VAL A 63 5.87 -0.82 -6.42
CA VAL A 63 7.32 -0.99 -6.51
C VAL A 63 7.87 -0.41 -7.81
N GLY A 64 7.16 -0.60 -8.91
CA GLY A 64 7.47 -0.02 -10.22
C GLY A 64 7.47 1.51 -10.20
N ALA A 65 6.50 2.10 -9.48
CA ALA A 65 6.41 3.54 -9.28
C ALA A 65 7.56 4.09 -8.43
N MET A 66 7.93 3.41 -7.34
CA MET A 66 9.08 3.82 -6.52
C MET A 66 10.40 3.76 -7.28
N LYS A 67 10.60 2.74 -8.12
CA LYS A 67 11.80 2.62 -8.99
C LYS A 67 11.93 3.80 -9.97
N ARG A 68 10.83 4.50 -10.26
CA ARG A 68 10.78 5.68 -11.13
C ARG A 68 10.71 6.99 -10.36
N GLY A 69 10.95 6.96 -9.06
CA GLY A 69 11.15 8.16 -8.24
C GLY A 69 9.94 8.60 -7.43
N LEU A 70 8.86 7.81 -7.37
CA LEU A 70 7.79 8.06 -6.42
C LEU A 70 8.28 7.71 -5.00
N ASP A 71 8.41 8.68 -4.12
CA ASP A 71 8.88 8.50 -2.74
C ASP A 71 7.74 8.48 -1.71
N GLY A 72 6.49 8.47 -2.18
CA GLY A 72 5.29 8.45 -1.35
C GLY A 72 4.88 9.81 -0.80
N GLY A 73 4.07 9.81 0.25
CA GLY A 73 3.54 11.05 0.84
C GLY A 73 2.50 11.73 -0.06
N ALA A 74 2.42 13.07 -0.02
CA ALA A 74 1.40 13.85 -0.73
C ALA A 74 1.93 14.53 -2.02
N ASP A 75 3.00 14.00 -2.62
CA ASP A 75 3.62 14.60 -3.80
C ASP A 75 2.92 14.21 -5.10
N SER A 76 1.83 14.92 -5.42
CA SER A 76 1.02 14.64 -6.61
C SER A 76 1.76 14.87 -7.94
N ASN A 77 2.78 15.75 -7.97
CA ASN A 77 3.56 16.01 -9.19
C ASN A 77 4.43 14.81 -9.57
N LYS A 78 5.07 14.16 -8.58
CA LYS A 78 5.87 12.95 -8.83
C LYS A 78 5.00 11.79 -9.29
N LEU A 79 3.80 11.67 -8.71
CA LEU A 79 2.84 10.67 -9.18
C LEU A 79 2.46 10.90 -10.64
N ARG A 80 2.17 12.15 -11.03
CA ARG A 80 1.88 12.49 -12.44
C ARG A 80 3.06 12.21 -13.37
N GLU A 81 4.28 12.48 -12.93
CA GLU A 81 5.49 12.17 -13.69
C GLU A 81 5.62 10.66 -13.93
N VAL A 82 5.42 9.85 -12.90
CA VAL A 82 5.45 8.38 -13.02
C VAL A 82 4.33 7.85 -13.92
N LEU A 83 3.09 8.35 -13.77
CA LEU A 83 1.99 7.99 -14.67
C LEU A 83 2.27 8.42 -16.12
N GLY A 84 2.94 9.56 -16.31
CA GLY A 84 3.42 10.01 -17.61
C GLY A 84 4.44 9.06 -18.22
N ILE A 85 5.38 8.53 -17.42
CA ILE A 85 6.33 7.51 -17.87
C ILE A 85 5.58 6.24 -18.28
N TYR A 86 4.63 5.77 -17.46
CA TYR A 86 3.84 4.57 -17.75
C TYR A 86 3.07 4.71 -19.06
N LYS A 87 2.46 5.88 -19.29
CA LYS A 87 1.77 6.20 -20.54
C LYS A 87 2.68 6.22 -21.76
N LEU A 88 3.88 6.80 -21.64
CA LEU A 88 4.80 6.96 -22.77
C LEU A 88 5.46 5.64 -23.15
N GLU A 89 5.78 4.81 -22.17
CA GLU A 89 6.42 3.51 -22.38
C GLU A 89 5.40 2.39 -22.70
N GLY A 90 4.11 2.58 -22.36
CA GLY A 90 3.02 1.64 -22.69
C GLY A 90 3.33 0.24 -22.17
N SER A 91 3.21 -0.77 -23.03
CA SER A 91 3.52 -2.18 -22.70
C SER A 91 4.99 -2.46 -22.32
N ALA A 92 5.89 -1.48 -22.42
CA ALA A 92 7.24 -1.63 -21.84
C ALA A 92 7.23 -1.45 -20.31
N VAL A 93 6.19 -0.82 -19.76
CA VAL A 93 5.88 -0.80 -18.32
C VAL A 93 4.72 -1.74 -18.08
N ASP A 94 5.08 -2.98 -17.81
CA ASP A 94 4.19 -4.08 -17.49
C ASP A 94 4.83 -4.75 -16.25
N THR A 95 4.37 -4.33 -15.07
CA THR A 95 5.10 -4.61 -13.83
C THR A 95 4.78 -6.01 -13.30
N ASP A 96 3.63 -6.58 -13.65
CA ASP A 96 3.26 -7.97 -13.35
C ASP A 96 3.58 -8.95 -14.50
N LYS A 97 3.92 -8.42 -15.68
CA LYS A 97 4.43 -9.12 -16.88
C LYS A 97 3.39 -9.98 -17.58
N ASP A 98 2.17 -9.49 -17.66
CA ASP A 98 1.04 -10.21 -18.25
C ASP A 98 0.84 -9.93 -19.76
N GLY A 99 1.58 -8.95 -20.32
CA GLY A 99 1.52 -8.53 -21.72
C GLY A 99 0.65 -7.28 -21.97
N VAL A 100 0.05 -6.69 -20.94
CA VAL A 100 -0.67 -5.41 -20.97
C VAL A 100 0.13 -4.38 -20.17
N GLY A 101 0.16 -3.11 -20.60
CA GLY A 101 0.89 -2.10 -19.86
C GLY A 101 0.11 -1.59 -18.64
N ASP A 102 0.79 -1.32 -17.52
CA ASP A 102 0.19 -0.84 -16.26
C ASP A 102 -0.76 0.37 -16.49
N TYR A 103 -0.42 1.28 -17.41
CA TYR A 103 -1.26 2.44 -17.74
C TYR A 103 -2.53 2.06 -18.49
N ASP A 104 -2.44 1.10 -19.41
CA ASP A 104 -3.57 0.64 -20.22
C ASP A 104 -4.57 -0.14 -19.35
N GLU A 105 -4.07 -0.89 -18.37
CA GLU A 105 -4.89 -1.57 -17.37
C GLU A 105 -5.65 -0.60 -16.48
N LEU A 106 -4.96 0.41 -15.93
CA LEU A 106 -5.62 1.46 -15.15
C LEU A 106 -6.67 2.21 -15.97
N LEU A 107 -6.43 2.43 -17.26
CA LEU A 107 -7.39 3.06 -18.16
C LEU A 107 -8.60 2.15 -18.45
N ALA A 108 -8.38 0.83 -18.52
CA ALA A 108 -9.43 -0.17 -18.65
C ALA A 108 -10.18 -0.45 -17.35
N GLY A 109 -9.71 0.07 -16.22
CA GLY A 109 -10.26 -0.20 -14.89
C GLY A 109 -9.93 -1.61 -14.38
N THR A 110 -8.87 -2.23 -14.89
CA THR A 110 -8.31 -3.49 -14.37
C THR A 110 -7.19 -3.21 -13.37
N ASP A 111 -6.77 -4.23 -12.64
CA ASP A 111 -5.74 -4.11 -11.61
C ASP A 111 -4.34 -4.36 -12.21
N PRO A 112 -3.40 -3.39 -12.18
CA PRO A 112 -2.07 -3.48 -12.79
C PRO A 112 -1.10 -4.40 -12.04
N ASN A 113 -1.61 -5.24 -11.14
CA ASN A 113 -0.85 -6.23 -10.40
C ASN A 113 -1.28 -7.66 -10.75
N VAL A 114 -2.29 -7.83 -11.62
CA VAL A 114 -2.84 -9.13 -11.98
C VAL A 114 -3.08 -9.30 -13.47
N ALA A 115 -2.45 -10.34 -14.01
CA ALA A 115 -2.79 -10.84 -15.33
C ALA A 115 -4.31 -11.11 -15.51
N PRO A 116 -4.86 -10.96 -16.73
CA PRO A 116 -6.24 -11.28 -17.05
C PRO A 116 -6.64 -12.68 -16.56
N GLY A 117 -7.55 -12.73 -15.57
CA GLY A 117 -8.03 -13.97 -14.94
C GLY A 117 -7.22 -14.44 -13.72
N GLY A 118 -6.21 -13.67 -13.30
CA GLY A 118 -5.53 -13.81 -12.02
C GLY A 118 -6.38 -13.30 -10.85
N VAL A 119 -6.15 -13.87 -9.66
CA VAL A 119 -6.71 -13.34 -8.40
C VAL A 119 -5.65 -12.46 -7.76
N ASP A 120 -6.03 -11.23 -7.37
CA ASP A 120 -5.12 -10.36 -6.63
C ASP A 120 -4.83 -11.00 -5.26
N PRO A 121 -3.56 -11.31 -4.94
CA PRO A 121 -3.21 -11.88 -3.64
C PRO A 121 -3.47 -10.93 -2.45
N GLY A 122 -3.94 -9.70 -2.70
CA GLY A 122 -4.42 -8.75 -1.68
C GLY A 122 -5.89 -8.80 -1.37
N THR A 123 -6.69 -9.40 -2.25
CA THR A 123 -8.14 -9.56 -2.10
C THR A 123 -8.54 -10.98 -1.73
N VAL A 124 -7.57 -11.91 -1.62
CA VAL A 124 -7.84 -13.20 -0.99
C VAL A 124 -8.05 -12.97 0.50
N ASP A 125 -9.29 -13.11 0.95
CA ASP A 125 -9.55 -13.35 2.37
C ASP A 125 -8.58 -14.46 2.83
N PRO A 126 -7.85 -14.28 3.95
CA PRO A 126 -6.96 -15.31 4.44
C PRO A 126 -7.75 -16.61 4.54
N PRO A 127 -7.25 -17.73 3.99
CA PRO A 127 -8.02 -18.97 3.95
C PRO A 127 -8.48 -19.28 5.37
N GLU A 128 -9.81 -19.37 5.55
CA GLU A 128 -10.39 -19.92 6.76
C GLU A 128 -9.88 -21.36 6.88
N TYR A 129 -8.83 -21.56 7.66
CA TYR A 129 -8.39 -22.89 8.07
C TYR A 129 -9.44 -23.42 9.06
N GLY A 130 -10.57 -23.86 8.51
CA GLY A 130 -11.60 -24.60 9.21
C GLY A 130 -11.06 -25.95 9.63
N CYS A 131 -10.41 -26.01 10.78
CA CYS A 131 -10.30 -27.23 11.57
C CYS A 131 -11.72 -27.63 12.01
N SER A 132 -12.46 -28.26 11.10
CA SER A 132 -13.65 -29.04 11.44
C SER A 132 -13.20 -30.30 12.17
N ALA A 133 -12.77 -30.13 13.42
CA ALA A 133 -12.81 -31.23 14.37
C ALA A 133 -14.29 -31.48 14.66
N SER A 134 -14.88 -32.43 13.93
CA SER A 134 -16.12 -33.08 14.31
C SER A 134 -16.01 -33.52 15.78
N SER A 135 -16.51 -32.67 16.67
CA SER A 135 -16.61 -33.00 18.10
C SER A 135 -18.06 -33.41 18.35
N ALA A 136 -18.38 -34.64 17.94
CA ALA A 136 -19.28 -35.47 18.70
C ALA A 136 -18.43 -36.65 19.19
N PRO A 137 -18.47 -37.04 20.48
CA PRO A 137 -19.74 -37.50 21.05
C PRO A 137 -19.99 -37.18 22.55
N SER A 138 -21.24 -37.48 22.95
CA SER A 138 -21.69 -37.97 24.26
C SER A 138 -21.74 -37.03 25.49
N GLY A 139 -22.98 -36.64 25.84
CA GLY A 139 -23.66 -37.29 26.98
C GLY A 139 -23.74 -36.54 28.32
N GLY A 140 -24.94 -36.09 28.68
CA GLY A 140 -25.59 -36.46 29.96
C GLY A 140 -25.60 -35.46 31.14
N GLY A 141 -26.81 -35.15 31.62
CA GLY A 141 -27.11 -34.81 33.04
C GLY A 141 -27.90 -33.50 33.26
N ARG A 142 -29.24 -33.50 33.33
CA ARG A 142 -30.12 -33.66 34.53
C ARG A 142 -30.08 -32.53 35.58
N GLY A 143 -31.23 -31.87 35.73
CA GLY A 143 -31.89 -31.66 37.03
C GLY A 143 -31.98 -30.22 37.56
N GLY A 144 -33.22 -29.76 37.82
CA GLY A 144 -33.54 -28.53 38.56
C GLY A 144 -34.87 -27.93 38.13
#